data_AF-A0A7N0U3B1-F1
#
_entry.id   AF-A0A7N0U3B1-F1
#
_cell.length_a   1.000
_cell.length_b   1.000
_cell.length_c   1.000
_cell.angle_alpha   90.00
_cell.angle_beta   90.00
_cell.angle_gamma   90.00
#
_symmetry.space_group_name_H-M   'P 1'
#
loop_
_entity.id
_entity.type
_entity.pdbx_description
1 polymer ?
#
loop_
_entity_poly.entity_id
_entity_poly.type
_entity_poly.pdbx_seq_one_letter_code
_entity_poly.pdbx_strand_id
1 'polypeptide(L)'
;MLAQLEDDVTPCEAQMENWKTNLAVIASKERQYLQQHANYMESLQHLGYTPEISHGVLVEMTEHKKELEKKTKPIIDTLRSYQDLPPDKALAALAIEEKKRQYAAAEKYFEDVLQSALAPPE
;
A
#
# COMPACT_ATOMS: atom_id res chain seq x y z
N MET A 1 35.54 54.11 46.73
CA MET A 1 34.90 52.88 47.27
C MET A 1 33.42 53.10 47.59
N LEU A 2 33.03 53.88 48.61
CA LEU A 2 31.59 54.07 48.91
C LEU A 2 30.81 54.77 47.78
N ALA A 3 31.35 55.87 47.24
CA ALA A 3 30.71 56.59 46.13
C ALA A 3 30.64 55.80 44.80
N GLN A 4 31.53 54.82 44.60
CA GLN A 4 31.46 53.94 43.42
C GLN A 4 30.39 52.86 43.59
N LEU A 5 30.25 52.32 44.81
CA LEU A 5 29.17 51.37 45.12
C LEU A 5 27.80 52.01 44.93
N GLU A 6 27.64 53.28 45.30
CA GLU A 6 26.38 54.02 45.20
C GLU A 6 26.00 54.33 43.75
N ASP A 7 27.01 54.58 42.89
CA ASP A 7 26.84 54.78 41.45
C ASP A 7 26.44 53.46 40.74
N ASP A 8 26.89 52.31 41.25
CA ASP A 8 26.59 50.98 40.73
C ASP A 8 25.20 50.42 41.14
N VAL A 9 24.52 51.03 42.12
CA VAL A 9 23.17 50.59 42.56
C VAL A 9 22.12 50.85 41.48
N THR A 10 22.14 52.04 40.88
CA THR A 10 21.09 52.45 39.94
C THR A 10 21.09 51.65 38.62
N PRO A 11 22.23 51.29 38.01
CA PRO A 11 22.27 50.39 36.87
C PRO A 11 21.86 48.96 37.25
N CYS A 12 22.19 48.51 38.47
CA CYS A 12 21.82 47.18 38.96
C CYS A 12 20.29 47.04 39.15
N GLU A 13 19.64 48.06 39.73
CA GLU A 13 18.18 48.11 39.87
C GLU A 13 17.47 48.16 38.52
N ALA A 14 17.95 49.00 37.59
CA ALA A 14 17.42 49.06 36.24
C ALA A 14 17.55 47.71 35.51
N GLN A 15 18.68 47.02 35.72
CA GLN A 15 18.89 45.69 35.16
C GLN A 15 17.91 44.67 35.77
N MET A 16 17.72 44.67 37.08
CA MET A 16 16.79 43.78 37.78
C MET A 16 15.34 43.96 37.32
N GLU A 17 14.87 45.20 37.15
CA GLU A 17 13.52 45.46 36.64
C GLU A 17 13.38 45.05 35.16
N ASN A 18 14.44 45.16 34.36
CA ASN A 18 14.48 44.61 33.01
C ASN A 18 14.34 43.07 33.01
N TRP A 19 15.11 42.37 33.86
CA TRP A 19 15.00 40.91 34.01
C TRP A 19 13.59 40.48 34.42
N LYS A 20 13.00 41.17 35.39
CA LYS A 20 11.64 40.91 35.87
C LYS A 20 10.60 41.10 34.77
N THR A 21 10.74 42.16 33.98
CA THR A 21 9.87 42.43 32.82
C THR A 21 10.02 41.34 31.76
N ASN A 22 11.25 40.97 31.40
CA ASN A 22 11.50 39.90 30.43
C ASN A 22 10.96 38.56 30.89
N LEU A 23 11.10 38.23 32.18
CA LEU A 23 10.56 36.99 32.74
C LEU A 23 9.04 36.96 32.64
N ALA A 24 8.36 38.07 32.94
CA ALA A 24 6.91 38.18 32.77
C ALA A 24 6.49 38.00 31.30
N VAL A 25 7.24 38.57 30.36
CA VAL A 25 7.01 38.37 28.92
C VAL A 25 7.20 36.91 28.51
N ILE A 26 8.25 36.24 28.99
CA ILE A 26 8.51 34.83 28.71
C ILE A 26 7.37 33.96 29.23
N ALA A 27 6.94 34.15 30.48
CA ALA A 27 5.83 33.41 31.08
C ALA A 27 4.49 33.68 30.36
N SER A 28 4.30 34.89 29.84
CA SER A 28 3.13 35.20 29.00
C SER A 28 3.19 34.47 27.65
N LYS A 29 4.35 34.46 27.00
CA LYS A 29 4.56 33.78 25.71
C LYS A 29 4.44 32.27 25.83
N GLU A 30 4.97 31.68 26.90
CA GLU A 30 4.82 30.25 27.20
C GLU A 30 3.34 29.86 27.25
N ARG A 31 2.54 30.58 28.04
CA ARG A 31 1.09 30.35 28.13
C ARG A 31 0.40 30.51 26.77
N GLN A 32 0.78 31.55 26.02
CA GLN A 32 0.25 31.77 24.67
C GLN A 32 0.55 30.59 23.73
N TYR A 33 1.80 30.11 23.68
CA TYR A 33 2.18 29.01 22.80
C TYR A 33 1.52 27.69 23.19
N LEU A 34 1.39 27.41 24.48
CA LEU A 34 0.68 26.23 24.96
C LEU A 34 -0.80 26.27 24.54
N GLN A 35 -1.44 27.42 24.66
CA GLN A 35 -2.83 27.59 24.23
C GLN A 35 -2.97 27.45 22.70
N GLN A 36 -2.09 28.08 21.93
CA GLN A 36 -2.09 27.95 20.47
C GLN A 36 -1.88 26.50 20.03
N HIS A 37 -0.94 25.79 20.66
CA HIS A 37 -0.70 24.38 20.40
C HIS A 37 -1.95 23.54 20.67
N ALA A 38 -2.62 23.75 21.80
CA ALA A 38 -3.87 23.06 22.12
C ALA A 38 -4.97 23.34 21.06
N ASN A 39 -5.15 24.60 20.67
CA ASN A 39 -6.14 24.98 19.65
C ASN A 39 -5.86 24.34 18.28
N TYR A 40 -4.59 24.28 17.87
CA TYR A 40 -4.21 23.62 16.62
C TYR A 40 -4.41 22.10 16.69
N MET A 41 -4.08 21.48 17.81
CA MET A 41 -4.33 20.04 18.01
C MET A 41 -5.82 19.70 17.93
N GLU A 42 -6.68 20.51 18.54
CA GLU A 42 -8.14 20.34 18.44
C GLU A 42 -8.64 20.54 17.00
N SER A 43 -8.15 21.58 16.32
CA SER A 43 -8.48 21.83 14.90
C SER A 43 -8.07 20.66 14.00
N LEU A 44 -6.87 20.09 14.22
CA LEU A 44 -6.38 18.92 13.50
C LEU A 44 -7.26 17.70 13.77
N GLN A 45 -7.65 17.46 15.03
CA GLN A 45 -8.56 16.37 15.37
C GLN A 45 -9.94 16.52 14.70
N HIS A 46 -10.50 17.72 14.64
CA HIS A 46 -11.76 17.99 13.93
C HIS A 46 -11.66 17.75 12.42
N LEU A 47 -10.49 18.02 11.84
CA LEU A 47 -10.20 17.72 10.43
C LEU A 47 -9.90 16.23 10.20
N GLY A 48 -9.98 15.39 11.23
CA GLY A 48 -9.70 13.96 11.15
C GLY A 48 -8.21 13.65 10.99
N TYR A 49 -7.33 14.57 11.37
CA TYR A 49 -5.90 14.30 11.39
C TYR A 49 -5.60 13.26 12.47
N THR A 50 -4.99 12.17 12.04
CA THR A 50 -4.49 11.11 12.93
C THR A 50 -2.98 10.93 12.72
N PRO A 51 -2.21 10.51 13.73
CA PRO A 51 -0.75 10.36 13.60
C PRO A 51 -0.31 9.43 12.45
N GLU A 52 -1.20 8.56 11.98
CA GLU A 52 -1.01 7.64 10.86
C GLU A 52 -0.88 8.38 9.51
N ILE A 53 -1.40 9.60 9.38
CA ILE A 53 -1.21 10.44 8.19
C ILE A 53 -0.06 11.44 8.35
N SER A 54 0.80 11.25 9.35
CA SER A 54 2.04 12.01 9.46
C SER A 54 2.97 11.73 8.28
N HIS A 55 3.79 12.72 7.93
CA HIS A 55 4.69 12.60 6.78
C HIS A 55 5.59 11.35 6.86
N GLY A 56 6.15 11.07 8.03
CA GLY A 56 7.00 9.88 8.24
C GLY A 56 6.27 8.57 7.95
N VAL A 57 5.06 8.41 8.49
CA VAL A 57 4.25 7.20 8.28
C VAL A 57 3.83 7.07 6.81
N LEU A 58 3.45 8.17 6.16
CA LEU A 58 3.09 8.16 4.73
C LEU A 58 4.28 7.78 3.83
N VAL A 59 5.49 8.23 4.16
CA VAL A 59 6.71 7.84 3.44
C VAL A 59 6.99 6.36 3.63
N GLU A 60 6.93 5.85 4.86
CA GLU A 60 7.11 4.43 5.17
C GLU A 60 6.08 3.55 4.43
N MET A 61 4.80 3.94 4.45
CA MET A 61 3.75 3.23 3.71
C MET A 61 4.01 3.23 2.19
N THR A 62 4.55 4.32 1.65
CA THR A 62 4.89 4.43 0.22
C THR A 62 6.04 3.50 -0.14
N GLU A 63 7.07 3.43 0.71
CA GLU A 63 8.20 2.51 0.55
C GLU A 63 7.73 1.06 0.64
N HIS A 64 6.91 0.73 1.64
CA HIS A 64 6.37 -0.62 1.80
C HIS A 64 5.52 -1.06 0.60
N LYS A 65 4.67 -0.16 0.08
CA LYS A 65 3.90 -0.40 -1.15
C LYS A 65 4.82 -0.71 -2.34
N LYS A 66 5.90 0.07 -2.52
CA LYS A 66 6.88 -0.14 -3.59
C LYS A 66 7.57 -1.50 -3.47
N GLU A 67 7.89 -1.95 -2.26
CA GLU A 67 8.44 -3.28 -2.05
C GLU A 67 7.45 -4.40 -2.37
N LEU A 68 6.19 -4.24 -1.97
CA LEU A 68 5.13 -5.20 -2.28
C LEU A 68 4.92 -5.31 -3.79
N GLU A 69 4.89 -4.18 -4.51
CA GLU A 69 4.81 -4.17 -5.97
C GLU A 69 6.00 -4.89 -6.62
N LYS A 70 7.23 -4.64 -6.12
CA LYS A 70 8.44 -5.34 -6.59
C LYS A 70 8.33 -6.85 -6.42
N LYS A 71 7.79 -7.33 -5.30
CA LYS A 71 7.61 -8.77 -5.03
C LYS A 71 6.46 -9.37 -5.84
N THR A 72 5.40 -8.61 -6.10
CA THR A 72 4.18 -9.09 -6.76
C THR A 72 4.31 -9.11 -8.28
N LYS A 73 5.08 -8.19 -8.86
CA LYS A 73 5.32 -8.11 -10.31
C LYS A 73 5.73 -9.44 -10.96
N PRO A 74 6.76 -10.17 -10.47
CA PRO A 74 7.12 -11.46 -11.07
C PRO A 74 6.01 -12.50 -10.96
N ILE A 75 5.17 -12.47 -9.92
CA ILE A 75 4.02 -13.38 -9.77
C ILE A 75 2.94 -13.07 -10.81
N ILE A 76 2.67 -11.79 -11.05
CA ILE A 76 1.73 -11.39 -12.12
C ILE A 76 2.29 -11.78 -13.48
N ASP A 77 3.58 -11.61 -13.70
CA ASP A 77 4.24 -11.95 -14.97
C ASP A 77 4.19 -13.47 -15.23
N THR A 78 4.35 -14.32 -14.20
CA THR A 78 4.18 -15.78 -14.35
C THR A 78 2.72 -16.18 -14.55
N LEU A 79 1.77 -15.51 -13.89
CA LEU A 79 0.35 -15.77 -14.12
C LEU A 79 -0.07 -15.39 -15.55
N ARG A 80 0.45 -14.29 -16.08
CA ARG A 80 0.24 -13.90 -17.49
C ARG A 80 0.86 -14.90 -18.45
N SER A 81 2.08 -15.36 -18.18
CA SER A 81 2.70 -16.37 -19.05
C SER A 81 1.87 -17.64 -19.13
N TYR A 82 1.17 -18.03 -18.06
CA TYR A 82 0.21 -19.15 -18.09
C TYR A 82 -1.06 -18.87 -18.89
N GLN A 83 -1.56 -17.63 -18.90
CA GLN A 83 -2.71 -17.25 -19.74
C GLN A 83 -2.34 -17.22 -21.23
N ASP A 84 -1.10 -16.87 -21.54
CA ASP A 84 -0.56 -16.81 -22.90
C ASP A 84 0.01 -18.17 -23.37
N LEU A 85 -0.09 -19.23 -22.56
CA LEU A 85 0.38 -20.55 -22.95
C LEU A 85 -0.42 -21.06 -24.16
N PRO A 86 0.26 -21.54 -25.21
CA PRO A 86 -0.43 -22.25 -26.26
C PRO A 86 -1.07 -23.52 -25.68
N PRO A 87 -2.26 -23.94 -26.17
CA PRO A 87 -2.89 -25.17 -25.73
C PRO A 87 -1.91 -26.35 -25.84
N ASP A 88 -1.93 -27.23 -24.84
CA ASP A 88 -1.01 -28.36 -24.74
C ASP A 88 -1.15 -29.27 -25.98
N LYS A 89 -0.13 -29.22 -26.85
CA LYS A 89 -0.09 -29.95 -28.12
C LYS A 89 -0.09 -31.46 -27.92
N ALA A 90 0.49 -31.97 -26.83
CA ALA A 90 0.53 -33.40 -26.56
C ALA A 90 -0.85 -33.91 -26.13
N LEU A 91 -1.52 -33.15 -25.26
CA LEU A 91 -2.90 -33.45 -24.85
C LEU A 91 -3.88 -33.35 -26.03
N ALA A 92 -3.72 -32.32 -26.88
CA ALA A 92 -4.52 -32.18 -28.09
C ALA A 92 -4.29 -33.33 -29.08
N ALA A 93 -3.04 -33.78 -29.26
CA ALA A 93 -2.74 -34.91 -30.13
C ALA A 93 -3.38 -36.22 -29.63
N LEU A 94 -3.32 -36.49 -28.32
CA LEU A 94 -4.01 -37.64 -27.72
C LEU A 94 -5.53 -37.58 -27.90
N ALA A 95 -6.13 -36.40 -27.69
CA ALA A 95 -7.57 -36.21 -27.89
C ALA A 95 -7.98 -36.43 -29.36
N ILE A 96 -7.17 -35.99 -30.32
CA ILE A 96 -7.40 -36.23 -31.75
C ILE A 96 -7.31 -37.72 -32.08
N GLU A 97 -6.30 -38.42 -31.57
CA GLU A 97 -6.10 -39.85 -31.83
C GLU A 97 -7.24 -40.69 -31.26
N GLU A 98 -7.70 -40.39 -30.04
CA GLU A 98 -8.86 -41.06 -29.45
C GLU A 98 -10.14 -40.79 -30.24
N LYS A 99 -10.33 -39.56 -30.75
CA LYS A 99 -11.47 -39.24 -31.62
C LYS A 99 -11.43 -39.98 -32.95
N LYS A 100 -10.25 -40.13 -33.56
CA LYS A 100 -10.08 -40.96 -34.76
C LYS A 100 -10.44 -42.42 -34.49
N ARG A 101 -10.02 -42.96 -33.34
CA ARG A 101 -10.36 -44.34 -32.94
C ARG A 101 -11.87 -44.53 -32.75
N GLN A 102 -12.52 -43.57 -32.08
CA GLN A 102 -13.98 -43.57 -31.91
C GLN A 102 -14.70 -43.48 -33.26
N TYR A 103 -14.21 -42.64 -34.17
CA TYR A 103 -14.77 -42.49 -35.50
C TYR A 103 -14.65 -43.79 -36.32
N ALA A 104 -13.48 -44.43 -36.34
CA ALA A 104 -13.28 -45.72 -37.02
C ALA A 104 -14.16 -46.83 -36.43
N ALA A 105 -14.37 -46.85 -35.11
CA ALA A 105 -15.28 -47.80 -34.47
C ALA A 105 -16.75 -47.55 -34.89
N ALA A 106 -17.15 -46.28 -35.00
CA ALA A 106 -18.48 -45.92 -35.47
C ALA A 106 -18.69 -46.28 -36.95
N GLU A 107 -17.70 -46.03 -37.82
CA GLU A 107 -17.76 -46.44 -39.23
C GLU A 107 -17.90 -47.95 -39.36
N LYS A 108 -17.09 -48.72 -38.63
CA LYS A 108 -17.22 -50.18 -38.61
C LYS A 108 -18.60 -50.63 -38.15
N TYR A 109 -19.12 -50.02 -37.08
CA TYR A 109 -20.47 -50.33 -36.61
C TYR A 109 -21.54 -50.05 -37.67
N PHE A 110 -21.45 -48.92 -38.38
CA PHE A 110 -22.36 -48.62 -39.49
C PHE A 110 -22.24 -49.64 -40.62
N GLU A 111 -21.03 -50.04 -40.99
CA GLU A 111 -20.77 -51.07 -42.00
C GLU A 111 -21.41 -52.41 -41.61
N ASP A 112 -21.20 -52.86 -40.37
CA ASP A 112 -21.76 -54.11 -39.85
C ASP A 112 -23.31 -54.09 -39.86
N VAL A 113 -23.92 -52.96 -39.50
CA VAL A 113 -25.39 -52.76 -39.56
C VAL A 113 -25.91 -52.82 -40.99
N LEU A 114 -25.23 -52.18 -41.94
CA LEU A 114 -25.61 -52.22 -43.35
C LEU A 114 -25.49 -53.64 -43.93
N GLN A 115 -24.42 -54.36 -43.59
CA GLN A 115 -24.23 -55.75 -44.02
C GLN A 115 -25.31 -56.67 -43.44
N SER A 116 -25.70 -56.50 -42.16
CA SER A 116 -26.84 -57.22 -41.58
C SER A 116 -28.16 -56.93 -42.27
N ALA A 117 -28.39 -55.69 -42.72
CA ALA A 117 -29.62 -55.32 -43.43
C ALA A 117 -29.68 -55.83 -44.89
N LEU A 118 -28.53 -56.05 -45.51
CA LEU A 118 -28.39 -56.56 -46.88
C LEU A 118 -28.34 -58.09 -46.95
N ALA A 119 -28.16 -58.78 -45.83
CA ALA A 119 -28.20 -60.23 -45.76
C ALA A 119 -29.63 -60.74 -46.08
N PRO A 120 -29.79 -61.72 -46.97
CA PRO A 120 -31.12 -62.25 -47.31
C PRO A 120 -31.77 -62.92 -46.09
N PRO A 121 -33.10 -62.80 -45.92
CA PRO A 121 -33.79 -63.50 -44.85
C PRO A 121 -33.73 -65.02 -45.08
N GLU A 122 -33.38 -65.77 -44.04
CA GLU A 122 -33.54 -67.24 -44.00
C GLU A 122 -35.01 -67.65 -44.05
#